data_AF-A0A0Q5NPT6-F1
#
_entry.id   AF-A0A0Q5NPT6-F1
#
_cell.length_a   1.000
_cell.length_b   1.000
_cell.length_c   1.000
_cell.angle_alpha   90.00
_cell.angle_beta   90.00
_cell.angle_gamma   90.00
#
_symmetry.space_group_name_H-M   'P 1'
#
loop_
_entity.id
_entity.type
_entity.pdbx_description
1 polymer ?
#
loop_
_entity_poly.entity_id
_entity_poly.type
_entity_poly.pdbx_seq_one_letter_code
_entity_poly.pdbx_strand_id
1 'polypeptide(L)'
;MDTNLLRPAEQSSTDLGRRVKAARLQQSLTLEAASRVCGVSRSTLSKVENGLMSPTFDVLQKIVHGLKIDLGELFGSALKANAGGRRAVTRKGQGSPHTAGCYEMELLATELAQKAMYPFRIRITAHSLDAFEEWGRHEGEEFLFVLSGAVCLYSELYAPTHLEAGDSIYFDSRTGHAAVSTSTDDAEVLWIINEKQRGSST
;
A
#
# COMPACT_ATOMS: atom_id res chain seq x y z
N MET A 1 -0.49 -36.16 2.24
CA MET A 1 0.73 -35.36 2.51
C MET A 1 0.32 -33.92 2.35
N ASP A 2 -0.11 -33.30 3.43
CA ASP A 2 -0.63 -31.94 3.46
C ASP A 2 0.54 -30.96 3.37
N THR A 3 0.94 -30.61 2.15
CA THR A 3 1.69 -29.37 1.94
C THR A 3 0.70 -28.23 2.14
N ASN A 4 0.71 -27.66 3.34
CA ASN A 4 0.03 -26.42 3.68
C ASN A 4 0.61 -25.28 2.83
N LEU A 5 0.17 -25.19 1.57
CA LEU A 5 0.55 -24.15 0.63
C LEU A 5 -0.35 -22.94 0.92
N LEU A 6 0.11 -22.09 1.83
CA LEU A 6 -0.47 -20.77 2.04
C LEU A 6 -0.53 -20.03 0.70
N ARG A 7 -1.63 -19.30 0.44
CA ARG A 7 -1.78 -18.52 -0.80
C ARG A 7 -0.69 -17.44 -0.87
N PRO A 8 -0.23 -17.01 -2.07
CA PRO A 8 0.81 -15.98 -2.19
C PRO A 8 0.53 -14.69 -1.40
N ALA A 9 -0.74 -14.26 -1.32
CA ALA A 9 -1.16 -13.11 -0.52
C ALA A 9 -1.03 -13.35 1.00
N GLU A 10 -1.29 -14.57 1.48
CA GLU A 10 -1.15 -14.96 2.90
C GLU A 10 0.33 -15.12 3.30
N GLN A 11 1.16 -15.60 2.37
CA GLN A 11 2.61 -15.63 2.55
C GLN A 11 3.18 -14.22 2.64
N SER A 12 2.76 -13.33 1.75
CA SER A 12 3.20 -11.93 1.75
C SER A 12 2.76 -11.17 3.00
N SER A 13 1.52 -11.32 3.45
CA SER A 13 1.04 -10.68 4.68
C SER A 13 1.81 -11.17 5.93
N THR A 14 2.15 -12.46 5.97
CA THR A 14 2.95 -13.05 7.05
C THR A 14 4.38 -12.50 7.06
N ASP A 15 5.02 -12.37 5.91
CA ASP A 15 6.38 -11.83 5.81
C ASP A 15 6.43 -10.33 6.11
N LEU A 16 5.42 -9.58 5.68
CA LEU A 16 5.25 -8.18 6.07
C LEU A 16 5.14 -8.03 7.59
N GLY A 17 4.25 -8.81 8.22
CA GLY A 17 4.05 -8.80 9.67
C GLY A 17 5.34 -9.10 10.45
N ARG A 18 6.12 -10.10 9.97
CA ARG A 18 7.44 -10.43 10.54
C ARG A 18 8.42 -9.27 10.45
N ARG A 19 8.48 -8.56 9.32
CA ARG A 19 9.37 -7.39 9.13
C ARG A 19 8.97 -6.22 10.03
N VAL A 20 7.67 -5.95 10.18
CA VAL A 20 7.16 -4.94 11.13
C VAL A 20 7.62 -5.29 12.55
N LYS A 21 7.41 -6.54 12.98
CA LYS A 21 7.83 -7.02 14.30
C LYS A 21 9.33 -6.91 14.51
N ALA A 22 10.13 -7.28 13.51
CA ALA A 22 11.58 -7.17 13.57
C ALA A 22 12.04 -5.71 13.73
N ALA A 23 11.50 -4.78 12.93
CA ALA A 23 11.81 -3.36 13.01
C ALA A 23 11.46 -2.76 14.39
N ARG A 24 10.30 -3.14 14.95
CA ARG A 24 9.92 -2.75 16.31
C ARG A 24 10.90 -3.26 17.37
N LEU A 25 11.26 -4.54 17.31
CA LEU A 25 12.16 -5.17 18.28
C LEU A 25 13.59 -4.62 18.17
N GLN A 26 14.06 -4.27 16.98
CA GLN A 26 15.36 -3.63 16.78
C GLN A 26 15.47 -2.28 17.49
N GLN A 27 14.35 -1.59 17.67
CA GLN A 27 14.27 -0.34 18.44
C GLN A 27 13.94 -0.55 19.92
N SER A 28 13.91 -1.80 20.40
CA SER A 28 13.54 -2.17 21.78
C SER A 28 12.18 -1.64 22.23
N LEU A 29 11.25 -1.43 21.29
CA LEU A 29 9.93 -0.89 21.59
C LEU A 29 8.99 -2.01 22.03
N THR A 30 8.26 -1.79 23.12
CA THR A 30 7.07 -2.60 23.44
C THR A 30 5.98 -2.34 22.40
N LEU A 31 5.01 -3.24 22.28
CA LEU A 31 3.88 -3.06 21.37
C LEU A 31 3.10 -1.76 21.69
N GLU A 32 3.03 -1.38 22.97
CA GLU A 32 2.38 -0.15 23.46
C GLU A 32 3.19 1.13 23.17
N ALA A 33 4.52 1.04 23.19
CA ALA A 33 5.36 2.16 22.76
C ALA A 33 5.28 2.34 21.24
N ALA A 34 5.31 1.23 20.50
CA ALA A 34 5.22 1.22 19.04
C ALA A 34 3.88 1.74 18.53
N SER A 35 2.75 1.34 19.12
CA SER A 35 1.41 1.84 18.77
C SER A 35 1.34 3.36 18.84
N ARG A 36 1.90 3.95 19.90
CA ARG A 36 1.93 5.41 20.10
C ARG A 36 2.78 6.14 19.07
N VAL A 37 4.00 5.67 18.79
CA VAL A 37 4.87 6.34 17.80
C VAL A 37 4.41 6.15 16.36
N CYS A 38 3.73 5.03 16.07
CA CYS A 38 3.15 4.78 14.76
C CYS A 38 1.79 5.45 14.57
N GLY A 39 1.09 5.85 15.64
CA GLY A 39 -0.26 6.38 15.55
C GLY A 39 -1.29 5.34 15.07
N VAL A 40 -1.06 4.06 15.38
CA VAL A 40 -1.99 2.95 15.10
C VAL A 40 -2.40 2.28 16.41
N SER A 41 -3.60 1.70 16.46
CA SER A 41 -4.04 1.02 17.68
C SER A 41 -3.13 -0.17 18.01
N ARG A 42 -2.92 -0.45 19.31
CA ARG A 42 -2.15 -1.61 19.79
C ARG A 42 -2.70 -2.92 19.20
N SER A 43 -4.01 -3.03 19.09
CA SER A 43 -4.70 -4.19 18.52
C SER A 43 -4.38 -4.35 17.02
N THR A 44 -4.51 -3.27 16.25
CA THR A 44 -4.15 -3.23 14.81
C THR A 44 -2.70 -3.66 14.61
N LEU A 45 -1.76 -3.02 15.32
CA LEU A 45 -0.33 -3.35 15.20
C LEU A 45 -0.05 -4.82 15.56
N SER A 46 -0.69 -5.34 16.61
CA SER A 46 -0.58 -6.75 16.98
C SER A 46 -1.09 -7.68 15.88
N LYS A 47 -2.23 -7.38 15.29
CA LYS A 47 -2.80 -8.21 14.21
C LYS A 47 -1.90 -8.20 12.99
N VAL A 48 -1.35 -7.03 12.62
CA VAL A 48 -0.37 -6.89 11.53
C VAL A 48 0.89 -7.71 11.81
N GLU A 49 1.52 -7.56 12.98
CA GLU A 49 2.76 -8.29 13.32
C GLU A 49 2.62 -9.81 13.30
N ASN A 50 1.41 -10.33 13.54
CA ASN A 50 1.11 -11.75 13.55
C ASN A 50 0.46 -12.24 12.24
N GLY A 51 0.37 -11.40 11.20
CA GLY A 51 -0.23 -11.76 9.91
C GLY A 51 -1.75 -12.00 9.96
N LEU A 52 -2.41 -11.57 11.04
CA LEU A 52 -3.86 -11.71 11.24
C LEU A 52 -4.68 -10.61 10.56
N MET A 53 -4.01 -9.59 10.01
CA MET A 53 -4.61 -8.47 9.30
C MET A 53 -3.61 -7.95 8.26
N SER A 54 -4.05 -7.80 7.02
CA SER A 54 -3.30 -7.06 6.02
C SER A 54 -3.62 -5.56 6.16
N PRO A 55 -2.63 -4.71 6.43
CA PRO A 55 -2.86 -3.28 6.63
C PRO A 55 -3.22 -2.55 5.33
N THR A 56 -4.04 -1.49 5.44
CA THR A 56 -4.24 -0.53 4.35
C THR A 56 -2.94 0.25 4.09
N PHE A 57 -2.87 0.96 2.96
CA PHE A 57 -1.71 1.81 2.67
C PHE A 57 -1.48 2.88 3.75
N ASP A 58 -2.54 3.54 4.24
CA ASP A 58 -2.43 4.50 5.37
C ASP A 58 -1.83 3.85 6.63
N VAL A 59 -2.29 2.64 7.00
CA VAL A 59 -1.73 1.92 8.14
C VAL A 59 -0.25 1.56 7.89
N LEU A 60 0.11 1.16 6.68
CA LEU A 60 1.50 0.93 6.30
C LEU A 60 2.34 2.20 6.45
N GLN A 61 1.85 3.34 5.94
CA GLN A 61 2.49 4.66 6.06
C GLN A 61 2.78 5.03 7.51
N LYS A 62 1.76 4.93 8.35
CA LYS A 62 1.86 5.17 9.79
C LYS A 62 2.91 4.30 10.47
N ILE A 63 2.95 3.01 10.13
CA ILE A 63 3.94 2.06 10.66
C ILE A 63 5.36 2.41 10.19
N VAL A 64 5.56 2.66 8.88
CA VAL A 64 6.91 2.94 8.35
C VAL A 64 7.45 4.26 8.87
N HIS A 65 6.60 5.27 9.02
CA HIS A 65 6.96 6.54 9.64
C HIS A 65 7.33 6.39 11.12
N GLY A 66 6.46 5.73 11.90
CA GLY A 66 6.68 5.54 13.34
C GLY A 66 7.89 4.67 13.67
N LEU A 67 8.16 3.66 12.85
CA LEU A 67 9.33 2.79 12.97
C LEU A 67 10.54 3.29 12.16
N LYS A 68 10.46 4.42 11.47
CA LYS A 68 11.55 5.01 10.68
C LYS A 68 12.21 4.02 9.70
N ILE A 69 11.38 3.22 9.02
CA ILE A 69 11.78 2.29 7.97
C ILE A 69 11.20 2.75 6.63
N ASP A 70 11.71 2.24 5.52
CA ASP A 70 11.16 2.50 4.19
C ASP A 70 10.02 1.53 3.86
N LEU A 71 8.98 1.97 3.14
CA LEU A 71 7.91 1.09 2.72
C LEU A 71 8.42 -0.09 1.88
N GLY A 72 9.41 0.14 1.02
CA GLY A 72 10.05 -0.92 0.25
C GLY A 72 10.71 -1.98 1.15
N GLU A 73 11.27 -1.60 2.30
CA GLU A 73 11.87 -2.55 3.25
C GLU A 73 10.81 -3.53 3.80
N LEU A 74 9.57 -3.08 4.02
CA LEU A 74 8.46 -3.97 4.42
C LEU A 74 8.12 -5.02 3.36
N PHE A 75 8.33 -4.71 2.09
CA PHE A 75 8.13 -5.63 0.97
C PHE A 75 9.39 -6.44 0.60
N GLY A 76 10.48 -6.30 1.36
CA GLY A 76 11.71 -7.06 1.16
C GLY A 76 12.68 -6.44 0.15
N SER A 77 12.58 -5.13 -0.08
CA SER A 77 13.50 -4.41 -0.97
C SER A 77 14.93 -4.50 -0.46
N ALA A 78 15.85 -4.98 -1.29
CA ALA A 78 17.18 -5.44 -0.86
C ALA A 78 18.27 -4.36 -0.92
N LEU A 79 18.09 -3.25 -1.66
CA LEU A 79 19.18 -2.33 -1.98
C LEU A 79 18.96 -0.91 -1.43
N LYS A 80 19.75 -0.55 -0.42
CA LYS A 80 20.13 0.84 -0.12
C LYS A 80 21.40 1.16 -0.88
N ALA A 81 21.28 1.57 -2.15
CA ALA A 81 22.44 2.00 -2.92
C ALA A 81 22.39 3.52 -3.12
N ASN A 82 23.31 4.26 -2.50
CA ASN A 82 23.57 5.68 -2.73
C ASN A 82 24.22 5.96 -4.11
N ALA A 83 23.95 5.12 -5.12
CA ALA A 83 24.52 5.24 -6.45
C ALA A 83 23.60 6.04 -7.37
N GLY A 84 24.16 6.93 -8.19
CA GLY A 84 23.43 7.54 -9.30
C GLY A 84 22.95 6.49 -10.31
N GLY A 85 21.84 6.74 -11.00
CA GLY A 85 21.33 5.85 -12.06
C GLY A 85 20.56 4.61 -11.58
N ARG A 86 19.96 4.65 -10.38
CA ARG A 86 19.13 3.56 -9.83
C ARG A 86 18.01 3.16 -10.79
N ARG A 87 17.78 1.86 -10.97
CA ARG A 87 16.69 1.29 -11.78
C ARG A 87 16.21 -0.01 -11.16
N ALA A 88 14.91 -0.26 -11.25
CA ALA A 88 14.30 -1.56 -10.99
C ALA A 88 13.53 -2.04 -12.23
N VAL A 89 13.39 -3.35 -12.39
CA VAL A 89 12.48 -3.94 -13.38
C VAL A 89 11.56 -4.91 -12.69
N THR A 90 10.25 -4.69 -12.80
CA THR A 90 9.25 -5.69 -12.42
C THR A 90 8.69 -6.33 -13.67
N ARG A 91 8.91 -7.63 -13.85
CA ARG A 91 8.23 -8.39 -14.91
C ARG A 91 6.81 -8.70 -14.46
N LYS A 92 5.91 -8.94 -15.42
CA LYS A 92 4.50 -9.26 -15.15
C LYS A 92 4.38 -10.41 -14.13
N GLY A 93 3.66 -10.17 -13.04
CA GLY A 93 3.41 -11.16 -11.98
C GLY A 93 4.60 -11.44 -11.07
N GLN A 94 5.65 -10.60 -11.13
CA GLN A 94 6.84 -10.71 -10.26
C GLN A 94 6.93 -9.56 -9.26
N GLY A 95 5.92 -8.69 -9.18
CA GLY A 95 5.83 -7.71 -8.11
C GLY A 95 5.47 -8.37 -6.77
N SER A 96 5.54 -7.58 -5.70
CA SER A 96 5.24 -8.07 -4.36
C SER A 96 3.73 -7.96 -4.09
N PRO A 97 3.01 -9.08 -3.93
CA PRO A 97 1.58 -9.04 -3.73
C PRO A 97 1.23 -8.47 -2.35
N HIS A 98 0.14 -7.74 -2.25
CA HIS A 98 -0.44 -7.22 -1.02
C HIS A 98 -1.95 -7.12 -1.19
N THR A 99 -2.72 -7.40 -0.15
CA THR A 99 -4.18 -7.22 -0.22
C THR A 99 -4.60 -6.25 0.86
N ALA A 100 -5.31 -5.19 0.48
CA ALA A 100 -5.85 -4.21 1.40
C ALA A 100 -7.36 -4.09 1.17
N GLY A 101 -8.15 -4.85 1.94
CA GLY A 101 -9.60 -4.94 1.74
C GLY A 101 -9.94 -5.45 0.34
N CYS A 102 -10.66 -4.64 -0.44
CA CYS A 102 -11.09 -4.94 -1.81
C CYS A 102 -10.06 -4.54 -2.89
N TYR A 103 -8.83 -4.21 -2.47
CA TYR A 103 -7.72 -3.97 -3.39
C TYR A 103 -6.75 -5.13 -3.33
N GLU A 104 -6.63 -5.83 -4.44
CA GLU A 104 -5.54 -6.77 -4.67
C GLU A 104 -4.42 -6.03 -5.39
N MET A 105 -3.32 -5.84 -4.67
CA MET A 105 -2.24 -4.96 -5.07
C MET A 105 -1.00 -5.78 -5.40
N GLU A 106 -0.26 -5.36 -6.41
CA GLU A 106 1.07 -5.83 -6.74
C GLU A 106 2.00 -4.61 -6.69
N LEU A 107 2.84 -4.52 -5.66
CA LEU A 107 3.84 -3.46 -5.57
C LEU A 107 4.95 -3.72 -6.59
N LEU A 108 5.21 -2.71 -7.41
CA LEU A 108 6.24 -2.74 -8.44
C LEU A 108 7.53 -2.04 -7.96
N ALA A 109 8.62 -2.27 -8.68
CA ALA A 109 9.93 -1.67 -8.42
C ALA A 109 10.49 -1.93 -7.01
N THR A 110 10.26 -3.12 -6.45
CA THR A 110 10.72 -3.52 -5.11
C THR A 110 12.22 -3.81 -5.02
N GLU A 111 12.98 -3.72 -6.12
CA GLU A 111 14.45 -3.80 -6.05
C GLU A 111 15.09 -2.53 -5.45
N LEU A 112 14.35 -1.42 -5.38
CA LEU A 112 14.83 -0.14 -4.87
C LEU A 112 14.11 0.26 -3.59
N ALA A 113 14.88 0.60 -2.54
CA ALA A 113 14.38 1.32 -1.37
C ALA A 113 14.48 2.85 -1.57
N GLN A 114 13.79 3.63 -0.73
CA GLN A 114 13.87 5.09 -0.71
C GLN A 114 13.57 5.70 -2.09
N LYS A 115 12.46 5.24 -2.67
CA LYS A 115 11.92 5.78 -3.92
C LYS A 115 11.03 6.99 -3.58
N ALA A 116 10.91 7.93 -4.52
CA ALA A 116 9.96 9.02 -4.39
C ALA A 116 8.51 8.50 -4.45
N MET A 117 8.27 7.50 -5.30
CA MET A 117 6.92 6.98 -5.54
C MET A 117 6.88 5.44 -5.48
N TYR A 118 5.70 4.94 -5.14
CA TYR A 118 5.35 3.53 -5.05
C TYR A 118 4.27 3.21 -6.10
N PRO A 119 4.67 2.64 -7.25
CA PRO A 119 3.73 2.19 -8.26
C PRO A 119 3.14 0.82 -7.89
N PHE A 120 1.82 0.72 -7.90
CA PHE A 120 1.06 -0.51 -7.72
C PHE A 120 0.28 -0.83 -8.99
N ARG A 121 0.27 -2.10 -9.39
CA ARG A 121 -0.82 -2.63 -10.21
C ARG A 121 -1.91 -3.10 -9.25
N ILE A 122 -3.13 -2.60 -9.39
CA ILE A 122 -4.22 -2.92 -8.47
C ILE A 122 -5.40 -3.48 -9.26
N ARG A 123 -5.91 -4.62 -8.81
CA ARG A 123 -7.23 -5.13 -9.19
C ARG A 123 -8.25 -4.70 -8.14
N ILE A 124 -9.24 -3.92 -8.57
CA ILE A 124 -10.31 -3.39 -7.72
C ILE A 124 -11.48 -4.36 -7.78
N THR A 125 -11.72 -5.05 -6.68
CA THR A 125 -12.77 -6.08 -6.57
C THR A 125 -14.07 -5.57 -5.94
N ALA A 126 -14.07 -4.32 -5.46
CA ALA A 126 -15.28 -3.67 -4.95
C ALA A 126 -16.11 -3.11 -6.11
N HIS A 127 -17.41 -3.42 -6.11
CA HIS A 127 -18.40 -2.88 -7.06
C HIS A 127 -19.40 -1.92 -6.41
N SER A 128 -19.24 -1.65 -5.11
CA SER A 128 -20.03 -0.68 -4.33
C SER A 128 -19.17 -0.07 -3.23
N LEU A 129 -19.52 1.15 -2.82
CA LEU A 129 -18.93 1.81 -1.65
C LEU A 129 -19.22 1.07 -0.34
N ASP A 130 -20.25 0.24 -0.28
CA ASP A 130 -20.59 -0.55 0.92
C ASP A 130 -19.48 -1.53 1.33
N ALA A 131 -18.54 -1.79 0.42
CA ALA A 131 -17.36 -2.61 0.66
C ALA A 131 -16.30 -1.92 1.54
N PHE A 132 -16.45 -0.62 1.83
CA PHE A 132 -15.48 0.18 2.56
C PHE A 132 -16.06 0.64 3.91
N GLU A 133 -15.41 0.25 5.00
CA GLU A 133 -15.69 0.81 6.33
C GLU A 133 -15.13 2.24 6.47
N GLU A 134 -13.95 2.48 5.87
CA GLU A 134 -13.25 3.76 5.86
C GLU A 134 -12.60 4.01 4.49
N TRP A 135 -12.41 5.29 4.16
CA TRP A 135 -11.75 5.72 2.93
C TRP A 135 -10.26 5.99 3.16
N GLY A 136 -9.45 5.74 2.13
CA GLY A 136 -8.00 5.97 2.16
C GLY A 136 -7.68 7.44 2.39
N ARG A 137 -6.68 7.70 3.24
CA ARG A 137 -6.12 9.03 3.51
C ARG A 137 -4.66 8.90 3.87
N HIS A 138 -3.81 9.69 3.27
CA HIS A 138 -2.44 9.84 3.71
C HIS A 138 -1.83 11.12 3.17
N GLU A 139 -0.67 11.50 3.69
CA GLU A 139 0.11 12.58 3.11
C GLU A 139 0.63 12.17 1.73
N GLY A 140 0.70 13.13 0.82
CA GLY A 140 1.23 12.91 -0.52
C GLY A 140 0.24 13.14 -1.63
N GLU A 141 0.56 12.56 -2.78
CA GLU A 141 -0.14 12.75 -4.03
C GLU A 141 -0.27 11.41 -4.74
N GLU A 142 -1.35 11.24 -5.46
CA GLU A 142 -1.68 10.00 -6.15
C GLU A 142 -2.00 10.22 -7.60
N PHE A 143 -1.57 9.27 -8.43
CA PHE A 143 -1.91 9.17 -9.83
C PHE A 143 -2.49 7.79 -10.12
N LEU A 144 -3.72 7.73 -10.61
CA LEU A 144 -4.39 6.50 -11.01
C LEU A 144 -4.61 6.53 -12.51
N PHE A 145 -4.25 5.46 -13.20
CA PHE A 145 -4.50 5.23 -14.63
C PHE A 145 -5.26 3.91 -14.81
N VAL A 146 -6.38 3.93 -15.54
CA VAL A 146 -7.21 2.73 -15.74
C VAL A 146 -6.62 1.88 -16.87
N LEU A 147 -6.24 0.65 -16.55
CA LEU A 147 -5.67 -0.31 -17.51
C LEU A 147 -6.76 -1.11 -18.22
N SER A 148 -7.80 -1.52 -17.48
CA SER A 148 -8.96 -2.23 -18.02
C SER A 148 -10.18 -2.08 -17.12
N GLY A 149 -11.38 -2.21 -17.71
CA GLY A 149 -12.65 -2.00 -17.01
C GLY A 149 -13.01 -0.53 -16.91
N ALA A 150 -13.87 -0.21 -15.94
CA ALA A 150 -14.28 1.16 -15.63
C ALA A 150 -14.26 1.37 -14.11
N VAL A 151 -13.80 2.54 -13.67
CA VAL A 151 -13.63 2.88 -12.25
C VAL A 151 -14.45 4.11 -11.91
N CYS A 152 -15.07 4.12 -10.74
CA CYS A 152 -15.55 5.36 -10.13
C CYS A 152 -14.71 5.68 -8.91
N LEU A 153 -14.01 6.82 -8.95
CA LEU A 153 -13.29 7.37 -7.80
C LEU A 153 -14.22 8.29 -7.02
N TYR A 154 -14.46 7.94 -5.77
CA TYR A 154 -15.10 8.79 -4.78
C TYR A 154 -14.04 9.55 -4.00
N SER A 155 -14.28 10.84 -3.80
CA SER A 155 -13.49 11.68 -2.91
C SER A 155 -14.42 12.57 -2.09
N GLU A 156 -13.99 13.04 -0.93
CA GLU A 156 -14.87 13.85 -0.08
C GLU A 156 -15.22 15.23 -0.67
N LEU A 157 -14.31 15.78 -1.47
CA LEU A 157 -14.39 17.19 -1.90
C LEU A 157 -14.98 17.35 -3.30
N TYR A 158 -15.08 16.27 -4.07
CA TYR A 158 -15.59 16.29 -5.43
C TYR A 158 -16.69 15.25 -5.62
N ALA A 159 -17.56 15.51 -6.60
CA ALA A 159 -18.53 14.52 -7.04
C ALA A 159 -17.82 13.24 -7.53
N PRO A 160 -18.50 12.08 -7.51
CA PRO A 160 -17.95 10.83 -8.02
C PRO A 160 -17.41 10.99 -9.43
N THR A 161 -16.16 10.56 -9.65
CA THR A 161 -15.47 10.71 -10.93
C THR A 161 -15.39 9.36 -11.63
N HIS A 162 -16.09 9.25 -12.76
CA HIS A 162 -16.08 8.05 -13.60
C HIS A 162 -14.94 8.10 -14.60
N LEU A 163 -14.23 6.98 -14.73
CA LEU A 163 -13.04 6.81 -15.55
C LEU A 163 -13.16 5.49 -16.32
N GLU A 164 -12.84 5.49 -17.60
CA GLU A 164 -12.78 4.31 -18.44
C GLU A 164 -11.33 3.90 -18.74
N ALA A 165 -11.12 2.74 -19.34
CA ALA A 165 -9.79 2.29 -19.74
C ALA A 165 -9.06 3.33 -20.61
N GLY A 166 -7.86 3.72 -20.20
CA GLY A 166 -7.09 4.80 -20.83
C GLY A 166 -7.20 6.16 -20.13
N ASP A 167 -8.19 6.35 -19.26
CA ASP A 167 -8.32 7.57 -18.47
C ASP A 167 -7.39 7.55 -17.25
N SER A 168 -7.15 8.75 -16.70
CA SER A 168 -6.38 8.91 -15.48
C SER A 168 -6.86 10.07 -14.62
N ILE A 169 -6.48 10.02 -13.35
CA ILE A 169 -6.73 11.09 -12.38
C ILE A 169 -5.50 11.29 -11.51
N TYR A 170 -5.27 12.54 -11.14
CA TYR A 170 -4.25 12.95 -10.18
C TYR A 170 -4.92 13.73 -9.06
N PHE A 171 -4.59 13.43 -7.79
CA PHE A 171 -5.24 14.05 -6.65
C PHE A 171 -4.37 14.08 -5.38
N ASP A 172 -4.74 14.95 -4.44
CA ASP A 172 -4.13 15.04 -3.11
C ASP A 172 -4.69 13.96 -2.18
N SER A 173 -3.79 13.10 -1.70
CA SER A 173 -4.11 11.91 -0.91
C SER A 173 -4.69 12.18 0.47
N ARG A 174 -4.64 13.43 0.95
CA ARG A 174 -5.20 13.82 2.25
C ARG A 174 -6.72 13.84 2.23
N THR A 175 -7.29 14.02 1.03
CA THR A 175 -8.73 13.88 0.81
C THR A 175 -9.09 12.42 0.89
N GLY A 176 -10.13 12.09 1.68
CA GLY A 176 -10.62 10.73 1.78
C GLY A 176 -11.03 10.24 0.41
N HIS A 177 -10.54 9.07 0.00
CA HIS A 177 -10.83 8.52 -1.32
C HIS A 177 -11.05 7.01 -1.31
N ALA A 178 -11.89 6.55 -2.24
CA ALA A 178 -12.16 5.14 -2.49
C ALA A 178 -12.49 4.94 -3.99
N ALA A 179 -12.07 3.81 -4.55
CA ALA A 179 -12.30 3.47 -5.94
C ALA A 179 -13.08 2.15 -6.01
N VAL A 180 -14.12 2.12 -6.83
CA VAL A 180 -14.88 0.91 -7.15
C VAL A 180 -14.79 0.61 -8.64
N SER A 181 -14.87 -0.66 -8.99
CA SER A 181 -15.22 -1.06 -10.34
C SER A 181 -16.68 -0.68 -10.62
N THR A 182 -16.93 -0.18 -11.83
CA THR A 182 -18.28 0.05 -12.37
C THR A 182 -18.55 -0.78 -13.63
N SER A 183 -17.57 -1.60 -14.05
CA SER A 183 -17.74 -2.62 -15.09
C SER A 183 -18.33 -3.91 -14.50
N THR A 184 -18.81 -4.81 -15.37
CA THR A 184 -19.29 -6.14 -14.95
C THR A 184 -18.18 -6.96 -14.28
N ASP A 185 -16.98 -6.91 -14.83
CA ASP A 185 -15.79 -7.52 -14.25
C ASP A 185 -15.02 -6.51 -13.39
N ASP A 186 -14.08 -7.01 -12.59
CA ASP A 186 -13.15 -6.18 -11.81
C ASP A 186 -12.32 -5.28 -12.72
N ALA A 187 -12.05 -4.06 -12.25
CA ALA A 187 -11.20 -3.12 -12.95
C ALA A 187 -9.72 -3.31 -12.55
N GLU A 188 -8.81 -3.05 -13.49
CA GLU A 188 -7.38 -2.96 -13.20
C GLU A 188 -6.88 -1.54 -13.40
N VAL A 189 -6.04 -1.08 -12.47
CA VAL A 189 -5.43 0.25 -12.50
C VAL A 189 -3.93 0.18 -12.24
N LEU A 190 -3.18 1.12 -12.81
CA LEU A 190 -1.87 1.50 -12.34
C LEU A 190 -2.07 2.67 -11.37
N TRP A 191 -1.75 2.46 -10.10
CA TRP A 191 -1.92 3.44 -9.04
C TRP A 191 -0.56 3.78 -8.44
N ILE A 192 -0.12 5.01 -8.66
CA ILE A 192 1.17 5.53 -8.23
C ILE A 192 0.93 6.42 -7.02
N ILE A 193 1.57 6.10 -5.92
CA ILE A 193 1.48 6.87 -4.68
C ILE A 193 2.82 7.51 -4.40
N ASN A 194 2.84 8.83 -4.21
CA ASN A 194 4.02 9.58 -3.81
C ASN A 194 3.88 10.01 -2.35
N GLU A 195 4.91 9.79 -1.55
CA GLU A 195 4.96 10.34 -0.21
C GLU A 195 5.63 11.71 -0.25
N LYS A 196 4.95 12.74 0.30
CA LYS A 196 5.63 14.02 0.50
C LYS A 196 6.61 13.87 1.65
N GLN A 197 7.90 13.67 1.33
CA GLN A 197 8.95 13.77 2.34
C GLN A 197 8.87 15.16 2.97
N ARG A 198 8.64 15.24 4.29
CA ARG A 198 8.85 16.49 5.00
C ARG A 198 10.31 16.87 4.79
N GLY A 199 10.54 17.89 3.99
CA GLY A 199 11.86 18.49 3.83
C GLY A 199 12.42 18.74 5.22
N SER A 200 13.67 18.35 5.44
CA SER A 200 14.44 18.90 6.54
C SER A 200 14.46 20.41 6.29
N SER A 201 13.64 21.17 7.02
CA SER A 201 13.80 22.62 7.07
C SER A 201 15.20 22.86 7.59
N THR A 202 16.11 23.19 6.67
CA THR A 202 17.40 23.84 6.98
C THR A 202 17.14 25.22 7.51
#